data_AF-A0A840SD71-F1
#
_entry.id   AF-A0A840SD71-F1
#
_cell.length_a   1.000
_cell.length_b   1.000
_cell.length_c   1.000
_cell.angle_alpha   90.00
_cell.angle_beta   90.00
_cell.angle_gamma   90.00
#
_symmetry.space_group_name_H-M   'P 1'
#
loop_
_entity.id
_entity.type
_entity.pdbx_description
1 polymer ?
#
loop_
_entity_poly.entity_id
_entity_poly.type
_entity_poly.pdbx_seq_one_letter_code
_entity_poly.pdbx_strand_id
1 'polypeptide(L)'
;MTDEVQAPQAAPSEAPKPISEAQAAGNLLKQLFPALFAGAPKPIKLKIQSDIEARAPGRITKAALTAFLRRHTATTAYLNALTRAKQRFDLDGQPAGELSSEHKAAAVAALADRKARMQQRDAEMAQARQWRADLLRDYERSAFSRANFCALKNVAEAALDALLEQARTERAAQPVRPTRTDDRRAREPGKRPQRAGEPGRQERRPSGRRDPKA
;
A
#
# COMPACT_ATOMS: atom_id res chain seq x y z
N MET A 1 -27.46 -2.07 50.06
CA MET A 1 -26.25 -2.83 49.72
C MET A 1 -25.82 -2.38 48.33
N THR A 2 -24.76 -1.56 48.29
CA THR A 2 -23.78 -1.37 47.21
C THR A 2 -24.22 -1.52 45.76
N ASP A 3 -24.49 -0.36 45.15
CA ASP A 3 -24.42 -0.11 43.71
C ASP A 3 -22.94 0.12 43.35
N GLU A 4 -22.32 -0.84 42.66
CA GLU A 4 -20.92 -0.77 42.24
C GLU A 4 -20.86 -0.23 40.81
N VAL A 5 -20.74 1.09 40.69
CA VAL A 5 -20.56 1.78 39.42
C VAL A 5 -19.14 1.55 38.91
N GLN A 6 -19.02 0.69 37.92
CA GLN A 6 -17.75 0.41 37.25
C GLN A 6 -17.35 1.58 36.33
N ALA A 7 -16.24 2.23 36.70
CA ALA A 7 -15.62 3.30 35.94
C ALA A 7 -15.12 2.84 34.55
N PRO A 8 -15.21 3.68 33.50
CA PRO A 8 -14.73 3.32 32.17
C PRO A 8 -13.20 3.27 32.15
N GLN A 9 -12.65 2.10 31.83
CA GLN A 9 -11.23 1.92 31.57
C GLN A 9 -10.81 2.74 30.35
N ALA A 10 -10.03 3.79 30.61
CA ALA A 10 -9.34 4.56 29.59
C ALA A 10 -8.37 3.68 28.81
N ALA A 11 -8.39 3.83 27.49
CA ALA A 11 -7.50 3.16 26.56
C ALA A 11 -6.02 3.41 26.93
N PRO A 12 -5.12 2.42 26.75
CA PRO A 12 -3.69 2.63 26.96
C PRO A 12 -3.17 3.62 25.92
N SER A 13 -2.90 4.85 26.38
CA SER A 13 -2.15 5.86 25.65
C SER A 13 -0.76 5.30 25.33
N GLU A 14 -0.52 4.99 24.04
CA GLU A 14 0.75 4.51 23.52
C GLU A 14 1.82 5.58 23.77
N ALA A 15 2.58 5.42 24.86
CA ALA A 15 3.73 6.26 25.16
C ALA A 15 4.74 6.21 23.99
N PRO A 16 5.42 7.33 23.67
CA PRO A 16 6.37 7.35 22.57
C PRO A 16 7.50 6.35 22.86
N LYS A 17 7.64 5.35 21.98
CA LYS A 17 8.74 4.38 22.04
C LYS A 17 10.08 5.11 22.12
N PRO A 18 11.04 4.66 22.94
CA PRO A 18 12.34 5.32 23.06
C PRO A 18 12.97 5.46 21.67
N ILE A 19 13.40 6.68 21.35
CA ILE A 19 14.03 6.99 20.07
C ILE A 19 15.24 6.07 19.93
N SER A 20 15.26 5.24 18.89
CA SER A 20 16.42 4.36 18.67
C SER A 20 17.67 5.21 18.40
N GLU A 21 18.85 4.73 18.79
CA GLU A 21 20.11 5.45 18.56
C GLU A 21 20.30 5.84 17.08
N ALA A 22 19.82 5.02 16.16
CA ALA A 22 19.81 5.32 14.72
C ALA A 22 18.92 6.51 14.35
N GLN A 23 17.78 6.70 15.03
CA GLN A 23 16.92 7.88 14.85
C GLN A 23 17.55 9.13 15.45
N ALA A 24 18.18 9.02 16.62
CA ALA A 24 18.94 10.12 17.22
C ALA A 24 20.11 10.55 16.33
N ALA A 25 20.87 9.59 15.79
CA ALA A 25 21.93 9.82 14.81
C ALA A 25 21.38 10.51 13.55
N GLY A 26 20.24 10.07 13.04
CA GLY A 26 19.57 10.71 11.89
C GLY A 26 19.18 12.16 12.15
N ASN A 27 18.68 12.48 13.35
CA ASN A 27 18.34 13.85 13.73
C ASN A 27 19.59 14.73 13.84
N LEU A 28 20.67 14.20 14.41
CA LEU A 28 21.94 14.91 14.49
C LEU A 28 22.57 15.14 13.11
N LEU A 29 22.52 14.16 12.22
CA LEU A 29 22.98 14.30 10.82
C LEU A 29 22.21 15.38 10.06
N LYS A 30 20.92 15.55 10.32
CA LYS A 30 20.12 16.64 9.74
C LYS A 30 20.56 18.01 10.21
N GLN A 31 20.94 18.13 11.49
CA GLN A 31 21.43 19.39 12.07
C GLN A 31 22.83 19.72 11.56
N LEU A 32 23.73 18.73 11.48
CA LEU A 32 25.12 18.91 11.07
C LEU A 32 25.28 19.07 9.55
N PHE A 33 24.52 18.30 8.76
CA PHE A 33 24.65 18.26 7.29
C PHE A 33 23.27 18.42 6.62
N PRO A 34 22.65 19.61 6.76
CA PRO A 34 21.31 19.85 6.25
C PRO A 34 21.22 19.73 4.72
N ALA A 35 22.30 20.06 4.00
CA ALA A 35 22.36 20.00 2.53
C ALA A 35 22.08 18.60 1.98
N LEU A 36 22.46 17.55 2.72
CA LEU A 36 22.27 16.15 2.35
C LEU A 36 21.04 15.51 3.03
N PHE A 37 20.79 15.79 4.31
CA PHE A 37 19.81 15.04 5.11
C PHE A 37 18.52 15.78 5.48
N ALA A 38 18.44 17.11 5.38
CA ALA A 38 17.26 17.85 5.84
C ALA A 38 16.05 17.72 4.90
N GLY A 39 16.29 17.50 3.61
CA GLY A 39 15.25 17.42 2.58
C GLY A 39 14.87 16.01 2.15
N ALA A 40 14.35 15.90 0.93
CA ALA A 40 14.17 14.61 0.27
C ALA A 40 15.52 13.88 0.20
N PRO A 41 15.55 12.55 0.42
CA PRO A 41 16.79 11.79 0.41
C PRO A 41 17.48 11.93 -0.95
N LYS A 42 18.78 12.21 -0.93
CA LYS A 42 19.63 12.29 -2.12
C LYS A 42 20.58 11.09 -2.16
N PRO A 43 21.01 10.61 -3.34
CA PRO A 43 22.01 9.56 -3.42
C PRO A 43 23.30 9.99 -2.77
N ILE A 44 23.76 9.21 -1.81
CA ILE A 44 24.91 9.59 -0.98
C ILE A 44 26.22 9.13 -1.66
N LYS A 45 27.28 9.93 -1.49
CA LYS A 45 28.66 9.59 -1.87
C LYS A 45 29.08 8.23 -1.27
N LEU A 46 29.92 7.49 -2.00
CA LEU A 46 30.54 6.28 -1.46
C LEU A 46 31.53 6.65 -0.34
N LYS A 47 31.60 5.80 0.70
CA LYS A 47 32.43 6.03 1.90
C LYS A 47 32.07 7.31 2.69
N ILE A 48 30.83 7.78 2.60
CA ILE A 48 30.34 8.95 3.36
C ILE A 48 30.56 8.82 4.88
N GLN A 49 30.62 7.59 5.41
CA GLN A 49 30.88 7.36 6.82
C GLN A 49 32.20 7.97 7.26
N SER A 50 33.26 7.82 6.45
CA SER A 50 34.58 8.40 6.72
C SER A 50 34.54 9.93 6.68
N ASP A 51 33.80 10.51 5.72
CA ASP A 51 33.64 11.96 5.62
C ASP A 51 32.88 12.53 6.84
N ILE A 52 31.86 11.81 7.33
CA ILE A 52 31.09 12.18 8.53
C ILE A 52 31.97 12.08 9.77
N GLU A 53 32.73 10.99 9.92
CA GLU A 53 33.65 10.79 11.05
C GLU A 53 34.75 11.86 11.07
N ALA A 54 35.26 12.28 9.91
CA ALA A 54 36.27 13.33 9.80
C ALA A 54 35.73 14.72 10.20
N ARG A 55 34.47 15.03 9.88
CA ARG A 55 33.88 16.36 10.13
C ARG A 55 33.16 16.49 11.46
N ALA A 56 32.72 15.38 12.03
CA ALA A 56 32.04 15.31 13.32
C ALA A 56 32.55 14.13 14.17
N PRO A 57 33.85 14.11 14.53
CA PRO A 57 34.43 13.01 15.29
C PRO A 57 33.77 12.89 16.68
N GLY A 58 33.46 11.65 17.09
CA GLY A 58 32.90 11.34 18.40
C GLY A 58 31.45 11.81 18.65
N ARG A 59 30.80 12.48 17.68
CA ARG A 59 29.41 12.96 17.82
C ARG A 59 28.37 11.88 17.59
N ILE A 60 28.68 10.88 16.75
CA ILE A 60 27.79 9.76 16.43
C ILE A 60 28.61 8.48 16.55
N THR A 61 28.07 7.48 17.24
CA THR A 61 28.71 6.16 17.31
C THR A 61 28.67 5.48 15.94
N LYS A 62 29.73 4.76 15.60
CA LYS A 62 29.82 4.03 14.32
C LYS A 62 28.67 3.04 14.13
N ALA A 63 28.21 2.41 15.21
CA ALA A 63 27.06 1.51 15.21
C ALA A 63 25.76 2.24 14.86
N ALA A 64 25.48 3.37 15.50
CA ALA A 64 24.29 4.18 15.22
C ALA A 64 24.31 4.73 13.79
N LEU A 65 25.47 5.20 13.31
CA LEU A 65 25.66 5.68 11.95
C LEU A 65 25.39 4.58 10.91
N THR A 66 25.94 3.39 11.12
CA THR A 66 25.74 2.23 10.25
C THR A 66 24.28 1.80 10.22
N ALA A 67 23.64 1.71 11.38
CA ALA A 67 22.23 1.35 11.49
C ALA A 67 21.32 2.38 10.79
N PHE A 68 21.60 3.67 10.98
CA PHE A 68 20.89 4.74 10.29
C PHE A 68 21.04 4.64 8.77
N LEU A 69 22.27 4.55 8.26
CA LEU A 69 22.51 4.53 6.81
C LEU A 69 21.88 3.29 6.16
N ARG A 70 21.99 2.11 6.78
CA ARG A 70 21.34 0.88 6.29
C ARG A 70 19.82 1.07 6.16
N ARG A 71 19.19 1.69 7.16
CA ARG A 71 17.75 1.97 7.12
C ARG A 71 17.41 3.04 6.10
N HIS A 72 18.18 4.11 6.05
CA HIS A 72 17.97 5.26 5.18
C HIS A 72 18.00 4.86 3.70
N THR A 73 19.02 4.09 3.30
CA THR A 73 19.19 3.65 1.90
C THR A 73 18.17 2.59 1.48
N ALA A 74 17.57 1.86 2.42
CA ALA A 74 16.49 0.89 2.16
C ALA A 74 15.08 1.53 2.10
N THR A 75 14.94 2.83 2.34
CA THR A 75 13.63 3.50 2.25
C THR A 75 13.16 3.65 0.81
N THR A 76 11.85 3.56 0.58
CA THR A 76 11.24 3.79 -0.75
C THR A 76 11.60 5.17 -1.29
N ALA A 77 11.63 6.19 -0.42
CA ALA A 77 12.00 7.55 -0.81
C ALA A 77 13.44 7.63 -1.34
N TYR A 78 14.39 6.97 -0.67
CA TYR A 78 15.78 6.91 -1.14
C TYR A 78 15.91 6.16 -2.46
N LEU A 79 15.26 4.99 -2.60
CA LEU A 79 15.26 4.23 -3.85
C LEU A 79 14.67 5.04 -5.01
N ASN A 80 13.59 5.79 -4.78
CA ASN A 80 13.01 6.71 -5.76
C ASN A 80 13.94 7.87 -6.13
N ALA A 81 14.74 8.38 -5.19
CA ALA A 81 15.74 9.38 -5.49
C ALA A 81 16.89 8.79 -6.32
N LEU A 82 17.28 7.55 -6.03
CA LEU A 82 18.32 6.82 -6.74
C LEU A 82 17.96 6.58 -8.21
N THR A 83 16.70 6.30 -8.52
CA THR A 83 16.26 6.11 -9.93
C THR A 83 16.29 7.39 -10.76
N ARG A 84 16.11 8.56 -10.12
CA ARG A 84 16.00 9.87 -10.80
C ARG A 84 17.33 10.61 -10.91
N ALA A 85 18.25 10.36 -9.99
CA ALA A 85 19.49 11.13 -9.92
C ALA A 85 20.51 10.72 -10.99
N LYS A 86 21.38 11.66 -11.37
CA LYS A 86 22.53 11.40 -12.26
C LYS A 86 23.83 11.22 -11.49
N GLN A 87 23.95 11.86 -10.34
CA GLN A 87 25.18 11.94 -9.55
C GLN A 87 24.89 11.63 -8.08
N ARG A 88 25.96 11.32 -7.34
CA ARG A 88 25.96 11.21 -5.88
C ARG A 88 26.31 12.56 -5.26
N PHE A 89 25.88 12.78 -4.04
CA PHE A 89 26.10 14.02 -3.30
C PHE A 89 26.94 13.77 -2.04
N ASP A 90 27.85 14.68 -1.75
CA ASP A 90 28.57 14.70 -0.48
C ASP A 90 27.78 15.42 0.64
N LEU A 91 28.44 15.65 1.77
CA LEU A 91 27.84 16.28 2.95
C LEU A 91 27.43 17.74 2.73
N ASP A 92 28.11 18.45 1.83
CA ASP A 92 27.82 19.84 1.50
C ASP A 92 26.82 19.95 0.33
N GLY A 93 26.41 18.81 -0.25
CA GLY A 93 25.49 18.75 -1.39
C GLY A 93 26.16 18.97 -2.74
N GLN A 94 27.48 18.84 -2.81
CA GLN A 94 28.24 18.91 -4.06
C GLN A 94 28.24 17.55 -4.77
N PRO A 95 28.35 17.53 -6.11
CA PRO A 95 28.43 16.30 -6.88
C PRO A 95 29.72 15.55 -6.58
N ALA A 96 29.59 14.33 -6.06
CA ALA A 96 30.69 13.51 -5.57
C ALA A 96 30.74 12.14 -6.27
N GLY A 97 30.73 12.20 -7.61
CA GLY A 97 30.84 11.05 -8.50
C GLY A 97 29.54 10.66 -9.20
N GLU A 98 29.68 9.86 -10.25
CA GLU A 98 28.56 9.43 -11.08
C GLU A 98 27.80 8.25 -10.47
N LEU A 99 26.49 8.23 -10.73
CA LEU A 99 25.64 7.12 -10.35
C LEU A 99 25.53 6.13 -11.51
N SER A 100 26.17 4.96 -11.36
CA SER A 100 26.10 3.86 -12.34
C SER A 100 24.66 3.45 -12.65
N SER A 101 24.42 3.07 -13.91
CA SER A 101 23.15 2.52 -14.40
C SER A 101 22.73 1.26 -13.65
N GLU A 102 23.70 0.44 -13.21
CA GLU A 102 23.44 -0.79 -12.43
C GLU A 102 22.73 -0.48 -11.11
N HIS A 103 23.14 0.58 -10.41
CA HIS A 103 22.49 0.99 -9.17
C HIS A 103 21.07 1.50 -9.39
N LYS A 104 20.81 2.14 -10.53
CA LYS A 104 19.45 2.55 -10.92
C LYS A 104 18.59 1.34 -11.22
N ALA A 105 19.10 0.37 -11.97
CA ALA A 105 18.40 -0.87 -12.27
C ALA A 105 18.05 -1.64 -10.98
N ALA A 106 19.02 -1.77 -10.06
CA ALA A 106 18.80 -2.40 -8.76
C ALA A 106 17.72 -1.66 -7.93
N ALA A 107 17.70 -0.32 -7.96
CA ALA A 107 16.69 0.46 -7.26
C ALA A 107 15.28 0.25 -7.84
N VAL A 108 15.15 0.20 -9.17
CA VAL A 108 13.87 -0.10 -9.85
C VAL A 108 13.38 -1.50 -9.47
N ALA A 109 14.26 -2.50 -9.51
CA ALA A 109 13.92 -3.87 -9.13
C ALA A 109 13.42 -3.95 -7.67
N ALA A 110 14.15 -3.33 -6.72
CA ALA A 110 13.74 -3.32 -5.32
C ALA A 110 12.38 -2.62 -5.09
N LEU A 111 12.07 -1.57 -5.85
CA LEU A 111 10.76 -0.90 -5.78
C LEU A 111 9.64 -1.79 -6.33
N ALA A 112 9.89 -2.50 -7.43
CA ALA A 112 8.94 -3.44 -8.02
C ALA A 112 8.63 -4.59 -7.05
N ASP A 113 9.66 -5.21 -6.48
CA ASP A 113 9.52 -6.28 -5.49
C ASP A 113 8.72 -5.83 -4.27
N ARG A 114 9.00 -4.62 -3.78
CA ARG A 114 8.29 -4.05 -2.63
C ARG A 114 6.81 -3.83 -2.94
N LYS A 115 6.51 -3.33 -4.13
CA LYS A 115 5.13 -3.14 -4.58
C LYS A 115 4.40 -4.48 -4.71
N ALA A 116 5.04 -5.50 -5.29
CA ALA A 116 4.47 -6.83 -5.42
C ALA A 116 4.15 -7.45 -4.05
N ARG A 117 5.08 -7.40 -3.10
CA ARG A 117 4.88 -7.90 -1.72
C ARG A 117 3.73 -7.18 -1.00
N MET A 118 3.63 -5.86 -1.18
CA MET A 118 2.54 -5.08 -0.60
C MET A 118 1.19 -5.50 -1.20
N GLN A 119 1.13 -5.63 -2.53
CA GLN A 119 -0.09 -6.07 -3.22
C GLN A 119 -0.51 -7.48 -2.81
N GLN A 120 0.43 -8.41 -2.66
CA GLN A 120 0.16 -9.76 -2.17
C GLN A 120 -0.43 -9.73 -0.76
N ARG A 121 0.22 -9.03 0.17
CA ARG A 121 -0.30 -8.89 1.54
C ARG A 121 -1.67 -8.23 1.58
N ASP A 122 -1.89 -7.19 0.78
CA ASP A 122 -3.17 -6.49 0.72
C ASP A 122 -4.27 -7.39 0.12
N ALA A 123 -3.93 -8.22 -0.87
CA ALA A 123 -4.82 -9.22 -1.45
C ALA A 123 -5.16 -10.34 -0.45
N GLU A 124 -4.17 -10.88 0.27
CA GLU A 124 -4.36 -11.88 1.33
C GLU A 124 -5.26 -11.34 2.45
N MET A 125 -5.01 -10.11 2.91
CA MET A 125 -5.87 -9.45 3.90
C MET A 125 -7.29 -9.24 3.36
N ALA A 126 -7.44 -8.85 2.09
CA ALA A 126 -8.75 -8.69 1.47
C ALA A 126 -9.50 -10.03 1.35
N GLN A 127 -8.82 -11.10 0.95
CA GLN A 127 -9.39 -12.45 0.90
C GLN A 127 -9.79 -12.94 2.28
N ALA A 128 -8.95 -12.75 3.31
CA ALA A 128 -9.28 -13.12 4.68
C ALA A 128 -10.51 -12.36 5.21
N ARG A 129 -10.63 -11.07 4.90
CA ARG A 129 -11.82 -10.27 5.22
C ARG A 129 -13.07 -10.77 4.49
N GLN A 130 -12.95 -11.08 3.19
CA GLN A 130 -14.06 -11.62 2.40
C GLN A 130 -14.52 -12.97 2.95
N TRP A 131 -13.58 -13.88 3.24
CA TRP A 131 -13.87 -15.18 3.83
C TRP A 131 -14.59 -15.05 5.18
N ARG A 132 -14.16 -14.12 6.05
CA ARG A 132 -14.86 -13.83 7.32
C ARG A 132 -16.27 -13.29 7.10
N ALA A 133 -16.45 -12.41 6.13
CA ALA A 133 -17.77 -11.89 5.77
C ALA A 133 -18.70 -12.99 5.24
N ASP A 134 -18.17 -13.91 4.42
CA ASP A 134 -18.90 -15.07 3.92
C ASP A 134 -19.28 -16.03 5.05
N LEU A 135 -18.34 -16.28 5.97
CA LEU A 135 -18.59 -17.09 7.17
C LEU A 135 -19.74 -16.53 8.01
N LEU A 136 -19.75 -15.22 8.25
CA LEU A 136 -20.82 -14.55 9.00
C LEU A 136 -22.17 -14.67 8.28
N ARG A 137 -22.22 -14.42 6.96
CA ARG A 137 -23.46 -14.53 6.16
C ARG A 137 -24.00 -15.96 6.16
N ASP A 138 -23.12 -16.93 5.97
CA ASP A 138 -23.50 -18.34 5.98
C ASP A 138 -24.00 -18.76 7.36
N TYR A 139 -23.36 -18.28 8.44
CA TYR A 139 -23.82 -18.52 9.80
C TYR A 139 -25.20 -17.92 10.06
N GLU A 140 -25.42 -16.64 9.69
CA GLU A 140 -26.71 -15.94 9.84
C GLU A 140 -27.85 -16.63 9.05
N ARG A 141 -27.53 -17.28 7.92
CA ARG A 141 -28.51 -18.00 7.10
C ARG A 141 -28.70 -19.47 7.49
N SER A 142 -27.75 -20.07 8.20
CA SER A 142 -27.77 -21.49 8.52
C SER A 142 -28.68 -21.79 9.71
N ALA A 143 -29.47 -22.86 9.61
CA ALA A 143 -30.24 -23.41 10.73
C ALA A 143 -29.55 -24.60 11.42
N PHE A 144 -28.26 -24.83 11.13
CA PHE A 144 -27.51 -25.96 11.67
C PHE A 144 -27.11 -25.74 13.13
N SER A 145 -26.94 -26.84 13.87
CA SER A 145 -26.26 -26.79 15.17
C SER A 145 -24.84 -26.24 14.99
N ARG A 146 -24.31 -25.59 16.03
CA ARG A 146 -22.96 -25.00 16.04
C ARG A 146 -21.88 -25.99 15.61
N ALA A 147 -21.90 -27.20 16.18
CA ALA A 147 -20.95 -28.26 15.85
C ALA A 147 -21.01 -28.65 14.36
N ASN A 148 -22.22 -28.80 13.80
CA ASN A 148 -22.38 -29.16 12.39
C ASN A 148 -21.91 -28.03 11.45
N PHE A 149 -22.16 -26.76 11.81
CA PHE A 149 -21.67 -25.62 11.03
C PHE A 149 -20.14 -25.56 11.04
N CYS A 150 -19.52 -25.70 12.20
CA CYS A 150 -18.06 -25.72 12.37
C CYS A 150 -17.40 -26.85 11.58
N ALA A 151 -17.97 -28.07 11.65
CA ALA A 151 -17.50 -29.21 10.88
C ALA A 151 -17.59 -28.95 9.36
N LEU A 152 -18.70 -28.38 8.87
CA LEU A 152 -18.88 -28.07 7.44
C LEU A 152 -17.93 -26.99 6.94
N LYS A 153 -17.64 -25.98 7.75
CA LYS A 153 -16.77 -24.84 7.39
C LYS A 153 -15.29 -25.06 7.71
N ASN A 154 -14.92 -26.21 8.27
CA ASN A 154 -13.57 -26.49 8.76
C ASN A 154 -13.06 -25.41 9.73
N VAL A 155 -13.93 -24.94 10.62
CA VAL A 155 -13.61 -23.93 11.64
C VAL A 155 -13.68 -24.59 13.01
N ALA A 156 -12.63 -24.41 13.81
CA ALA A 156 -12.62 -24.89 15.19
C ALA A 156 -13.74 -24.21 16.00
N GLU A 157 -14.50 -24.97 16.78
CA GLU A 157 -15.63 -24.44 17.55
C GLU A 157 -15.23 -23.33 18.54
N ALA A 158 -14.04 -23.43 19.12
CA ALA A 158 -13.46 -22.43 20.02
C ALA A 158 -13.10 -21.11 19.31
N ALA A 159 -12.85 -21.14 18.00
CA ALA A 159 -12.47 -19.97 17.22
C ALA A 159 -13.67 -19.27 16.56
N LEU A 160 -14.84 -19.93 16.50
CA LEU A 160 -16.01 -19.44 15.76
C LEU A 160 -16.47 -18.07 16.26
N ASP A 161 -16.66 -17.89 17.57
CA ASP A 161 -17.21 -16.65 18.12
C ASP A 161 -16.28 -15.46 17.84
N ALA A 162 -14.96 -15.64 18.01
CA ALA A 162 -13.98 -14.61 17.72
C ALA A 162 -13.99 -14.21 16.23
N LEU A 163 -14.14 -15.18 15.32
CA LEU A 163 -14.22 -14.93 13.88
C LEU A 163 -15.51 -14.19 13.49
N LEU A 164 -16.64 -14.54 14.10
CA LEU A 164 -17.92 -13.87 13.87
C LEU A 164 -17.92 -12.44 14.41
N GLU A 165 -17.39 -12.20 15.61
CA GLU A 165 -17.22 -10.85 16.17
C GLU A 165 -16.30 -9.98 15.32
N GLN A 166 -15.18 -10.56 14.85
CA GLN A 166 -14.30 -9.87 13.92
C GLN A 166 -15.02 -9.53 12.60
N ALA A 167 -15.78 -10.46 12.04
CA ALA A 167 -16.56 -10.22 10.82
C ALA A 167 -17.62 -9.12 11.01
N ARG A 168 -18.31 -9.08 12.17
CA ARG A 168 -19.28 -8.04 12.53
C ARG A 168 -18.61 -6.68 12.64
N THR A 169 -17.46 -6.62 13.30
CA THR A 169 -16.64 -5.40 13.43
C THR A 169 -16.18 -4.90 12.06
N GLU A 170 -15.68 -5.80 11.21
CA GLU A 170 -15.24 -5.47 9.83
C GLU A 170 -16.42 -4.99 8.95
N ARG A 171 -17.62 -5.58 9.11
CA ARG A 171 -18.85 -5.14 8.44
C ARG A 171 -19.27 -3.74 8.89
N ALA A 172 -19.21 -3.47 10.19
CA ALA A 172 -19.57 -2.16 10.76
C ALA A 172 -18.57 -1.05 10.42
N ALA A 173 -17.28 -1.37 10.36
CA ALA A 173 -16.22 -0.43 9.99
C ALA A 173 -16.16 -0.13 8.48
N GLN A 174 -16.89 -0.90 7.65
CA GLN A 174 -16.88 -0.71 6.21
C GLN A 174 -17.70 0.54 5.86
N PRO A 175 -17.09 1.56 5.22
CA PRO A 175 -17.85 2.75 4.84
C PRO A 175 -18.95 2.32 3.87
N VAL A 176 -20.20 2.67 4.19
CA VAL A 176 -21.33 2.50 3.28
C VAL A 176 -20.95 3.22 2.01
N ARG A 177 -20.66 2.48 0.93
CA ARG A 177 -20.42 3.10 -0.36
C ARG A 177 -21.66 3.92 -0.66
N PRO A 178 -21.55 5.25 -0.89
CA PRO A 178 -22.71 6.01 -1.33
C PRO A 178 -23.23 5.28 -2.55
N THR A 179 -24.45 4.76 -2.44
CA THR A 179 -25.15 4.23 -3.60
C THR A 179 -25.09 5.34 -4.62
N ARG A 180 -24.41 5.11 -5.75
CA ARG A 180 -24.57 5.96 -6.91
C ARG A 180 -26.06 5.89 -7.20
N THR A 181 -26.80 6.90 -6.74
CA THR A 181 -28.15 7.17 -7.23
C THR A 181 -27.95 7.29 -8.72
N ASP A 182 -28.42 6.28 -9.41
CA ASP A 182 -28.41 6.21 -10.86
C ASP A 182 -29.29 7.39 -11.30
N ASP A 183 -28.68 8.54 -11.61
CA ASP A 183 -29.32 9.73 -12.21
C ASP A 183 -29.78 9.41 -13.66
N ARG A 184 -30.39 8.24 -13.86
CA ARG A 184 -30.92 7.77 -15.14
C ARG A 184 -32.38 8.14 -15.36
N ARG A 185 -32.97 9.08 -14.60
CA ARG A 185 -34.39 9.44 -14.82
C ARG A 185 -34.73 10.93 -14.73
N ALA A 186 -33.87 11.77 -15.29
CA ALA A 186 -34.28 13.06 -15.87
C ALA A 186 -33.97 13.08 -17.38
N ARG A 187 -34.41 12.05 -18.12
CA ARG A 187 -34.60 12.18 -19.57
C ARG A 187 -36.02 12.70 -19.77
N GLU A 188 -36.15 14.01 -19.97
CA GLU A 188 -37.41 14.62 -20.38
C GLU A 188 -37.98 13.90 -21.61
N PRO A 189 -39.26 13.49 -21.60
CA PRO A 189 -39.90 12.94 -22.78
C PRO A 189 -40.23 14.09 -23.73
N GLY A 190 -39.27 14.54 -24.56
CA GLY A 190 -39.57 15.74 -25.34
C GLY A 190 -38.59 16.30 -26.35
N LYS A 191 -37.52 15.62 -26.80
CA LYS A 191 -36.80 16.06 -28.01
C LYS A 191 -36.36 14.90 -28.89
N ARG A 192 -37.17 14.59 -29.90
CA ARG A 192 -36.77 13.83 -31.09
C ARG A 192 -35.75 14.68 -31.86
N PRO A 193 -34.51 14.22 -32.11
CA PRO A 193 -33.65 14.88 -33.06
C PRO A 193 -34.22 14.66 -34.47
N GLN A 194 -34.46 15.75 -35.21
CA GLN A 194 -34.88 15.69 -36.61
C GLN A 194 -33.81 14.93 -37.41
N ARG A 195 -34.25 13.85 -38.05
CA ARG A 195 -33.43 12.99 -38.90
C ARG A 195 -33.21 13.74 -40.21
N ALA A 196 -32.07 14.41 -40.33
CA ALA A 196 -31.63 14.99 -41.61
C ALA A 196 -31.15 13.86 -42.54
N GLY A 197 -31.79 13.77 -43.70
CA GLY A 197 -31.23 13.29 -44.97
C GLY A 197 -30.53 11.93 -45.01
N GLU A 198 -31.27 10.91 -45.42
CA GLU A 198 -30.71 9.72 -46.08
C GLU A 198 -30.13 10.10 -47.45
N PRO A 199 -28.96 9.57 -47.84
CA PRO A 199 -28.80 9.15 -49.22
C PRO A 199 -28.28 7.71 -49.34
N GLY A 200 -29.02 6.91 -50.12
CA GLY A 200 -28.46 5.95 -51.07
C GLY A 200 -27.91 4.63 -50.51
N ARG A 201 -28.78 3.67 -50.23
CA ARG A 201 -28.42 2.24 -50.31
C ARG A 201 -28.14 1.88 -51.77
N GLN A 202 -26.87 1.79 -52.17
CA GLN A 202 -26.50 1.08 -53.39
C GLN A 202 -26.35 -0.41 -53.08
N GLU A 203 -27.22 -1.21 -53.68
CA GLU A 203 -27.09 -2.65 -53.83
C GLU A 203 -25.75 -3.02 -54.48
N ARG A 204 -24.95 -3.84 -53.79
CA ARG A 204 -23.91 -4.64 -54.42
C ARG A 204 -23.99 -6.06 -53.89
N ARG A 205 -24.68 -6.93 -54.65
CA ARG A 205 -24.31 -8.35 -54.76
C ARG A 205 -23.09 -8.42 -55.68
N PRO A 206 -22.12 -9.34 -55.48
CA PRO A 206 -22.28 -10.62 -56.18
C PRO A 206 -21.66 -11.87 -55.51
N SER A 207 -22.34 -12.98 -55.76
CA SER A 207 -21.86 -14.36 -56.02
C SER A 207 -20.59 -14.89 -55.34
N GLY A 208 -20.78 -15.73 -54.32
CA GLY A 208 -19.82 -16.77 -53.94
C GLY A 208 -20.28 -18.13 -54.48
N ARG A 209 -19.67 -18.61 -55.57
CA ARG A 209 -19.79 -19.99 -56.04
C ARG A 209 -19.15 -20.92 -55.01
N ARG A 210 -19.84 -21.99 -54.64
CA ARG A 210 -19.28 -23.16 -53.95
C ARG A 210 -19.01 -24.21 -55.02
N ASP A 211 -17.76 -24.60 -55.19
CA ASP A 211 -17.40 -25.86 -55.81
C ASP A 211 -17.16 -26.90 -54.71
N PRO A 212 -17.76 -28.11 -54.81
CA PRO A 212 -17.45 -29.22 -53.92
C PRO A 212 -16.28 -30.04 -54.50
N LYS A 213 -15.32 -30.43 -53.66
CA LYS A 213 -14.31 -31.42 -54.03
C LYS A 213 -14.59 -32.73 -53.29
N ALA A 214 -14.71 -33.79 -54.10
CA ALA A 214 -14.71 -35.19 -53.73
C ALA A 214 -13.36 -35.63 -53.15
#